data_AF-A0A2I0ELN2-F1
#
_entry.id   AF-A0A2I0ELN2-F1
#
_cell.length_a   1.000
_cell.length_b   1.000
_cell.length_c   1.000
_cell.angle_alpha   90.00
_cell.angle_beta   90.00
_cell.angle_gamma   90.00
#
_symmetry.space_group_name_H-M   'P 1'
#
loop_
_entity.id
_entity.type
_entity.pdbx_description
1 polymer ?
#
loop_
_entity_poly.entity_id
_entity_poly.type
_entity_poly.pdbx_seq_one_letter_code
_entity_poly.pdbx_strand_id
1 'polypeptide(L)'
;MKNSNSQSGVGLIEVMVALLLLAVAVLGFSALNMVSVKATDDSVLIANANTVMRGLSEDLRLNPDNILIYQQDIQSVLGSVSDTKDYCTAVAAYKAASVTKNCDNDLCTAEELGKYNSSNAMQKACDNGVLLNMVTCPGTANKQLRHCIITSWSGTKPVFGANTDSNKACADTSGVYYAGSDCLIMESY
;
A
#
# COMPACT_ATOMS: atom_id res chain seq x y z
N MET A 1 -4.50 -73.07 -22.07
CA MET A 1 -4.01 -71.69 -21.82
C MET A 1 -4.30 -71.38 -20.35
N LYS A 2 -3.28 -71.34 -19.49
CA LYS A 2 -3.45 -71.11 -18.04
C LYS A 2 -2.87 -69.74 -17.72
N ASN A 3 -3.73 -68.74 -17.54
CA ASN A 3 -3.34 -67.41 -17.06
C ASN A 3 -3.06 -67.49 -15.56
N SER A 4 -1.79 -67.54 -15.19
CA SER A 4 -1.36 -67.28 -13.81
C SER A 4 -1.19 -65.77 -13.63
N ASN A 5 -2.21 -65.10 -13.08
CA ASN A 5 -2.05 -63.74 -12.59
C ASN A 5 -1.25 -63.79 -11.29
N SER A 6 -0.02 -63.29 -11.33
CA SER A 6 0.82 -63.06 -10.15
C SER A 6 0.20 -61.94 -9.30
N GLN A 7 -0.30 -62.26 -8.11
CA GLN A 7 -0.58 -61.23 -7.10
C GLN A 7 0.75 -60.73 -6.54
N SER A 8 1.11 -59.49 -6.87
CA SER A 8 2.23 -58.80 -6.24
C SER A 8 1.70 -58.12 -4.97
N GLY A 9 1.92 -58.76 -3.82
CA GLY A 9 1.61 -58.15 -2.52
C GLY A 9 2.60 -57.03 -2.22
N VAL A 10 2.10 -55.87 -1.78
CA VAL A 10 2.94 -54.79 -1.25
C VAL A 10 3.30 -55.08 0.21
N GLY A 11 4.57 -54.86 0.57
CA GLY A 11 5.02 -55.05 1.94
C GLY A 11 4.52 -53.91 2.84
N LEU A 12 4.18 -54.21 4.10
CA LEU A 12 3.74 -53.17 5.05
C LEU A 12 4.80 -52.06 5.24
N ILE A 13 6.09 -52.40 5.18
CA ILE A 13 7.19 -51.44 5.24
C ILE A 13 7.23 -50.48 4.04
N GLU A 14 6.86 -50.96 2.85
CA GLU A 14 6.84 -50.16 1.62
C GLU A 14 5.77 -49.07 1.71
N VAL A 15 4.60 -49.44 2.23
CA VAL A 15 3.50 -48.48 2.48
C VAL A 15 3.90 -47.46 3.54
N MET A 16 4.58 -47.87 4.62
CA MET A 16 5.02 -46.94 5.66
C MET A 16 6.05 -45.92 5.14
N VAL A 17 7.01 -46.37 4.32
CA VAL A 17 7.99 -45.48 3.70
C VAL A 17 7.32 -44.54 2.69
N ALA A 18 6.40 -45.03 1.87
CA ALA A 18 5.65 -44.21 0.92
C ALA A 18 4.83 -43.11 1.62
N LEU A 19 4.14 -43.44 2.72
CA LEU A 19 3.39 -42.47 3.52
C LEU A 19 4.31 -41.43 4.19
N LEU A 20 5.49 -41.85 4.67
CA LEU A 20 6.47 -40.94 5.26
C LEU A 20 7.01 -39.95 4.21
N LEU A 21 7.36 -40.43 3.02
CA LEU A 21 7.82 -39.57 1.93
C LEU A 21 6.72 -38.61 1.45
N LEU A 22 5.48 -39.10 1.35
CA LEU A 22 4.32 -38.27 1.03
C LEU A 22 4.12 -37.16 2.06
N ALA A 23 4.21 -37.47 3.35
CA ALA A 23 4.05 -36.49 4.42
C ALA A 23 5.10 -35.38 4.33
N VAL A 24 6.39 -35.73 4.13
CA VAL A 24 7.46 -34.75 3.97
C VAL A 24 7.25 -33.89 2.72
N ALA A 25 6.84 -34.49 1.60
CA ALA A 25 6.55 -33.76 0.36
C ALA A 25 5.41 -32.75 0.52
N VAL A 26 4.30 -33.14 1.17
CA VAL A 26 3.15 -32.26 1.40
C VAL A 26 3.49 -31.09 2.32
N LEU A 27 4.30 -31.33 3.36
CA LEU A 27 4.78 -30.25 4.25
C LEU A 27 5.67 -29.26 3.51
N GLY A 28 6.60 -29.75 2.69
CA GLY A 28 7.46 -28.91 1.85
C GLY A 28 6.67 -28.05 0.87
N PHE A 29 5.69 -28.64 0.17
CA PHE A 29 4.82 -27.91 -0.75
C PHE A 29 4.00 -26.83 -0.03
N SER A 30 3.45 -27.13 1.15
CA SER A 30 2.65 -26.18 1.94
C SER A 30 3.47 -24.97 2.38
N ALA A 31 4.72 -25.18 2.81
CA ALA A 31 5.61 -24.10 3.21
C ALA A 31 5.93 -23.15 2.05
N LEU A 32 6.21 -23.69 0.85
CA LEU A 32 6.47 -22.90 -0.34
C LEU A 32 5.24 -22.08 -0.77
N ASN A 33 4.04 -22.66 -0.66
CA ASN A 33 2.80 -21.97 -0.99
C ASN A 33 2.57 -20.76 -0.08
N MET A 34 2.88 -20.84 1.22
CA MET A 34 2.72 -19.70 2.13
C MET A 34 3.60 -18.51 1.74
N VAL A 35 4.85 -18.77 1.34
CA VAL A 35 5.76 -17.71 0.84
C VAL A 35 5.21 -17.09 -0.44
N SER A 36 4.69 -17.90 -1.36
CA SER A 36 4.07 -17.42 -2.59
C SER A 36 2.84 -16.53 -2.33
N VAL A 37 2.00 -16.90 -1.37
CA VAL A 37 0.81 -16.11 -0.99
C VAL A 37 1.24 -14.75 -0.44
N LYS A 38 2.20 -14.71 0.50
CA LYS A 38 2.71 -13.44 1.03
C LYS A 38 3.28 -12.54 -0.08
N ALA A 39 4.07 -13.11 -0.99
CA ALA A 39 4.62 -12.35 -2.11
C ALA A 39 3.51 -11.82 -3.05
N THR A 40 2.42 -12.56 -3.19
CA THR A 40 1.26 -12.14 -4.00
C THR A 40 0.51 -10.99 -3.31
N ASP A 41 0.25 -11.10 -2.01
CA ASP A 41 -0.39 -10.04 -1.23
C ASP A 41 0.41 -8.73 -1.28
N ASP A 42 1.74 -8.81 -1.07
CA ASP A 42 2.64 -7.67 -1.18
C ASP A 42 2.62 -7.08 -2.61
N SER A 43 2.56 -7.94 -3.64
CA SER A 43 2.46 -7.49 -5.04
C SER A 43 1.15 -6.78 -5.36
N VAL A 44 0.03 -7.22 -4.78
CA VAL A 44 -1.28 -6.55 -4.92
C VAL A 44 -1.24 -5.16 -4.29
N LEU A 45 -0.65 -5.02 -3.10
CA LEU A 45 -0.51 -3.72 -2.44
C LEU A 45 0.36 -2.75 -3.26
N ILE A 46 1.43 -3.24 -3.89
CA ILE A 46 2.25 -2.44 -4.82
C ILE A 46 1.43 -1.96 -6.02
N ALA A 47 0.58 -2.82 -6.60
CA ALA A 47 -0.26 -2.44 -7.74
C ALA A 47 -1.34 -1.41 -7.35
N ASN A 48 -1.97 -1.63 -6.19
CA ASN A 48 -2.96 -0.73 -5.60
C ASN A 48 -2.35 0.64 -5.28
N ALA A 49 -1.19 0.66 -4.62
CA ALA A 49 -0.42 1.87 -4.36
C ALA A 49 -0.13 2.65 -5.64
N ASN A 50 0.38 1.99 -6.68
CA ASN A 50 0.63 2.63 -7.97
C ASN A 50 -0.64 3.23 -8.60
N THR A 51 -1.79 2.55 -8.46
CA THR A 51 -3.07 3.06 -8.98
C THR A 51 -3.48 4.33 -8.25
N VAL A 52 -3.37 4.36 -6.92
CA VAL A 52 -3.65 5.54 -6.08
C VAL A 52 -2.72 6.69 -6.43
N MET A 53 -1.41 6.44 -6.49
CA MET A 53 -0.40 7.47 -6.76
C MET A 53 -0.55 8.07 -8.16
N ARG A 54 -0.77 7.25 -9.18
CA ARG A 54 -1.02 7.73 -10.56
C ARG A 54 -2.32 8.53 -10.64
N GLY A 55 -3.38 8.04 -10.00
CA GLY A 55 -4.66 8.75 -9.96
C GLY A 55 -4.54 10.12 -9.30
N LEU A 56 -3.80 10.22 -8.19
CA LEU A 56 -3.52 11.49 -7.53
C LEU A 56 -2.63 12.39 -8.39
N SER A 57 -1.57 11.87 -9.02
CA SER A 57 -0.69 12.66 -9.88
C SER A 57 -1.44 13.27 -11.07
N GLU A 58 -2.32 12.50 -11.71
CA GLU A 58 -3.17 13.03 -12.79
C GLU A 58 -4.13 14.11 -12.28
N ASP A 59 -4.71 13.92 -11.09
CA ASP A 59 -5.60 14.91 -10.50
C ASP A 59 -4.89 16.21 -10.11
N LEU A 60 -3.67 16.13 -9.55
CA LEU A 60 -2.82 17.30 -9.29
C LEU A 60 -2.46 18.03 -10.60
N ARG A 61 -2.20 17.29 -11.67
CA ARG A 61 -1.92 17.86 -12.99
C ARG A 61 -3.14 18.59 -13.57
N LEU A 62 -4.35 18.11 -13.30
CA LEU A 62 -5.60 18.75 -13.72
C LEU A 62 -5.95 19.97 -12.86
N ASN A 63 -5.53 19.97 -11.59
CA ASN A 63 -5.87 20.99 -10.59
C ASN A 63 -4.61 21.61 -9.93
N PRO A 64 -3.70 22.23 -10.70
CA PRO A 64 -2.41 22.69 -10.20
C PRO A 64 -2.52 23.78 -9.12
N ASP A 65 -3.56 24.62 -9.17
CA ASP A 65 -3.76 25.70 -8.20
C ASP A 65 -4.10 25.19 -6.79
N ASN A 66 -4.55 23.93 -6.69
CA ASN A 66 -4.98 23.32 -5.43
C ASN A 66 -3.90 22.48 -4.75
N ILE A 67 -2.73 22.28 -5.36
CA ILE A 67 -1.66 21.38 -4.86
C ILE A 67 -1.35 21.56 -3.37
N LEU A 68 -1.31 22.81 -2.88
CA LEU A 68 -1.05 23.10 -1.46
C LEU A 68 -2.18 22.61 -0.54
N ILE A 69 -3.44 22.69 -0.99
CA ILE A 69 -4.61 22.18 -0.27
C ILE A 69 -4.51 20.66 -0.15
N TYR A 70 -4.22 19.95 -1.25
CA TYR A 70 -4.01 18.49 -1.22
C TYR A 70 -2.93 18.11 -0.21
N GLN A 71 -1.77 18.79 -0.27
CA GLN A 71 -0.67 18.51 0.63
C GLN A 71 -1.08 18.71 2.10
N GLN A 72 -1.73 19.83 2.42
CA GLN A 72 -2.16 20.15 3.78
C GLN A 72 -3.21 19.16 4.30
N ASP A 73 -4.22 18.87 3.49
CA ASP A 73 -5.31 17.96 3.84
C ASP A 73 -4.79 16.55 4.10
N ILE A 74 -4.00 16.00 3.17
CA ILE A 74 -3.41 14.67 3.28
C ILE A 74 -2.51 14.57 4.53
N GLN A 75 -1.68 15.58 4.78
CA GLN A 75 -0.81 15.61 5.96
C GLN A 75 -1.61 15.76 7.26
N SER A 76 -2.71 16.52 7.26
CA SER A 76 -3.56 16.70 8.43
C SER A 76 -4.20 15.37 8.87
N VAL A 77 -4.67 14.58 7.91
CA VAL A 77 -5.22 13.25 8.18
C VAL A 77 -4.13 12.32 8.67
N LEU A 78 -2.99 12.25 7.99
CA LEU A 78 -1.89 11.39 8.40
C LEU A 78 -1.37 11.75 9.82
N GLY A 79 -1.31 13.03 10.16
CA GLY A 79 -0.89 13.50 11.48
C GLY A 79 -1.86 13.11 12.61
N SER A 80 -3.12 12.81 12.29
CA SER A 80 -4.12 12.34 13.25
C SER A 80 -4.10 10.82 13.48
N VAL A 81 -3.34 10.08 12.67
CA VAL A 81 -3.33 8.61 12.68
C VAL A 81 -2.24 8.08 13.60
N SER A 82 -2.65 7.42 14.69
CA SER A 82 -1.74 6.83 15.68
C SER A 82 -1.32 5.40 15.33
N ASP A 83 -2.27 4.57 14.87
CA ASP A 83 -2.02 3.26 14.27
C ASP A 83 -2.43 3.30 12.79
N THR A 84 -1.63 2.69 11.92
CA THR A 84 -1.92 2.51 10.49
C THR A 84 -3.33 2.00 10.19
N LYS A 85 -3.94 1.19 11.08
CA LYS A 85 -5.30 0.68 10.93
C LYS A 85 -6.38 1.77 11.04
N ASP A 86 -6.08 2.87 11.70
CA ASP A 86 -7.03 3.97 11.94
C ASP A 86 -7.11 4.94 10.75
N TYR A 87 -6.27 4.75 9.73
CA TYR A 87 -6.19 5.64 8.57
C TYR A 87 -7.56 5.86 7.91
N CYS A 88 -8.29 4.79 7.61
CA CYS A 88 -9.63 4.87 7.01
C CYS A 88 -10.63 5.65 7.87
N THR A 89 -10.58 5.48 9.19
CA THR A 89 -11.45 6.20 10.12
C THR A 89 -11.13 7.69 10.13
N ALA A 90 -9.84 8.04 10.09
CA ALA A 90 -9.39 9.43 10.01
C ALA A 90 -9.80 10.09 8.68
N VAL A 91 -9.71 9.36 7.56
CA VAL A 91 -10.18 9.83 6.24
C VAL A 91 -11.69 10.10 6.26
N ALA A 92 -12.48 9.19 6.82
CA ALA A 92 -13.92 9.36 6.94
C ALA A 92 -14.30 10.57 7.82
N ALA A 93 -13.57 10.76 8.94
CA ALA A 93 -13.75 11.90 9.83
C ALA A 93 -13.40 13.23 9.13
N TYR A 94 -12.29 13.27 8.39
CA TYR A 94 -11.92 14.43 7.57
C TYR A 94 -13.00 14.75 6.53
N LYS A 95 -13.47 13.73 5.80
CA LYS A 95 -14.53 13.91 4.80
C LYS A 95 -15.78 14.55 5.42
N ALA A 96 -16.22 14.04 6.56
CA ALA A 96 -17.41 14.56 7.26
C ALA A 96 -17.22 15.99 7.79
N ALA A 97 -16.01 16.38 8.18
CA ALA A 97 -15.73 17.68 8.77
C ALA A 97 -15.37 18.77 7.74
N SER A 98 -14.69 18.40 6.65
CA SER A 98 -14.01 19.34 5.76
C SER A 98 -14.60 19.40 4.35
N VAL A 99 -15.35 18.38 3.92
CA VAL A 99 -15.99 18.36 2.59
C VAL A 99 -17.44 18.79 2.70
N THR A 100 -17.75 19.98 2.18
CA THR A 100 -19.08 20.60 2.29
C THR A 100 -19.98 20.38 1.07
N LYS A 101 -19.41 20.05 -0.09
CA LYS A 101 -20.12 19.86 -1.36
C LYS A 101 -19.61 18.66 -2.13
N ASN A 102 -20.46 18.12 -2.99
CA ASN A 102 -20.07 17.12 -3.97
C ASN A 102 -19.76 17.79 -5.31
N CYS A 103 -18.47 17.96 -5.61
CA CYS A 103 -18.02 18.67 -6.80
C CYS A 103 -18.19 17.89 -8.11
N ASP A 104 -18.74 16.66 -8.07
CA ASP A 104 -19.12 15.93 -9.30
C ASP A 104 -20.44 16.45 -9.88
N ASN A 105 -21.31 17.04 -9.05
CA ASN A 105 -22.65 17.48 -9.46
C ASN A 105 -22.94 18.95 -9.11
N ASP A 106 -22.22 19.52 -8.16
CA ASP A 106 -22.40 20.89 -7.69
C ASP A 106 -21.28 21.81 -8.21
N LEU A 107 -21.59 23.11 -8.34
CA LEU A 107 -20.57 24.13 -8.58
C LEU A 107 -19.74 24.35 -7.31
N CYS A 108 -18.46 24.00 -7.41
CA CYS A 108 -17.47 24.18 -6.35
C CYS A 108 -16.51 25.35 -6.66
N THR A 109 -16.13 26.06 -5.60
CA THR A 109 -14.96 26.94 -5.63
C THR A 109 -13.66 26.12 -5.73
N ALA A 110 -12.55 26.76 -6.08
CA ALA A 110 -11.25 26.08 -6.14
C ALA A 110 -10.89 25.39 -4.82
N GLU A 111 -11.16 26.03 -3.68
CA GLU A 111 -10.90 25.47 -2.35
C GLU A 111 -11.80 24.26 -2.04
N GLU A 112 -13.11 24.37 -2.32
CA GLU A 112 -14.06 23.25 -2.14
C GLU A 112 -13.68 22.05 -3.01
N LEU A 113 -13.26 22.31 -4.26
CA LEU A 113 -12.78 21.27 -5.17
C LEU A 113 -11.51 20.60 -4.65
N GLY A 114 -10.55 21.37 -4.14
CA GLY A 114 -9.32 20.84 -3.55
C GLY A 114 -9.60 19.89 -2.39
N LYS A 115 -10.48 20.28 -1.46
CA LYS A 115 -10.90 19.45 -0.31
C LYS A 115 -11.68 18.20 -0.73
N TYR A 116 -12.56 18.34 -1.72
CA TYR A 116 -13.32 17.21 -2.25
C TYR A 116 -12.39 16.17 -2.89
N ASN A 117 -11.49 16.63 -3.75
CA ASN A 117 -10.58 15.76 -4.46
C ASN A 117 -9.49 15.15 -3.55
N SER A 118 -8.94 15.91 -2.59
CA SER A 118 -8.00 15.39 -1.60
C SER A 118 -8.66 14.30 -0.75
N SER A 119 -9.91 14.50 -0.32
CA SER A 119 -10.71 13.49 0.37
C SER A 119 -10.92 12.24 -0.49
N ASN A 120 -11.23 12.38 -1.77
CA ASN A 120 -11.40 11.25 -2.69
C ASN A 120 -10.09 10.48 -2.92
N ALA A 121 -8.95 11.17 -3.01
CA ALA A 121 -7.65 10.53 -3.12
C ALA A 121 -7.29 9.73 -1.86
N MET A 122 -7.54 10.30 -0.68
CA MET A 122 -7.35 9.60 0.61
C MET A 122 -8.31 8.42 0.79
N GLN A 123 -9.57 8.56 0.35
CA GLN A 123 -10.53 7.46 0.39
C GLN A 123 -10.08 6.32 -0.53
N LYS A 124 -9.62 6.62 -1.75
CA LYS A 124 -9.03 5.62 -2.64
C LYS A 124 -7.84 4.92 -1.99
N ALA A 125 -6.97 5.64 -1.30
CA ALA A 125 -5.85 5.04 -0.56
C ALA A 125 -6.34 4.06 0.51
N CYS A 126 -7.29 4.49 1.34
CA CYS A 126 -7.94 3.65 2.35
C CYS A 126 -8.56 2.39 1.75
N ASP A 127 -9.38 2.52 0.71
CA ASP A 127 -10.08 1.40 0.05
C ASP A 127 -9.09 0.38 -0.54
N ASN A 128 -7.88 0.84 -0.87
CA ASN A 128 -6.80 0.05 -1.43
C ASN A 128 -5.82 -0.51 -0.38
N GLY A 129 -6.08 -0.27 0.92
CA GLY A 129 -5.28 -0.80 2.02
C GLY A 129 -3.91 -0.13 2.20
N VAL A 130 -3.75 1.09 1.69
CA VAL A 130 -2.49 1.84 1.78
C VAL A 130 -2.69 3.17 2.48
N LEU A 131 -1.68 3.61 3.22
CA LEU A 131 -1.60 4.97 3.72
C LEU A 131 -1.10 5.87 2.60
N LEU A 132 -1.52 7.13 2.62
CA LEU A 132 -1.11 8.13 1.64
C LEU A 132 -0.53 9.35 2.36
N ASN A 133 0.55 9.87 1.80
CA ASN A 133 1.11 11.17 2.14
C ASN A 133 1.49 11.92 0.87
N MET A 134 1.54 13.24 1.00
CA MET A 134 2.08 14.13 -0.01
C MET A 134 2.97 15.14 0.69
N VAL A 135 4.20 15.31 0.23
CA VAL A 135 5.20 16.20 0.84
C VAL A 135 6.02 16.86 -0.26
N THR A 136 6.70 17.97 0.02
CA THR A 136 7.75 18.45 -0.88
C THR A 136 8.89 17.43 -0.94
N CYS A 137 9.34 17.05 -2.14
CA CYS A 137 10.44 16.10 -2.28
C CYS A 137 11.76 16.66 -1.70
N PRO A 138 12.61 15.81 -1.11
CA PRO A 138 13.93 16.23 -0.64
C PRO A 138 14.77 16.92 -1.73
N GLY A 139 15.39 18.06 -1.40
CA GLY A 139 16.30 18.76 -2.32
C GLY A 139 15.64 19.57 -3.46
N THR A 140 14.31 19.63 -3.53
CA THR A 140 13.59 20.27 -4.64
C THR A 140 13.08 21.68 -4.31
N ALA A 141 12.87 21.99 -3.02
CA ALA A 141 12.23 23.22 -2.54
C ALA A 141 12.81 24.53 -3.10
N ASN A 142 14.13 24.60 -3.32
CA ASN A 142 14.83 25.81 -3.79
C ASN A 142 15.27 25.76 -5.26
N LYS A 143 14.83 24.75 -6.03
CA LYS A 143 15.24 24.54 -7.42
C LYS A 143 14.02 24.38 -8.32
N GLN A 144 13.55 23.14 -8.49
CA GLN A 144 12.34 22.81 -9.21
C GLN A 144 11.40 22.20 -8.18
N LEU A 145 10.41 22.94 -7.69
CA LEU A 145 9.48 22.43 -6.69
C LEU A 145 8.81 21.15 -7.23
N ARG A 146 8.97 20.04 -6.50
CA ARG A 146 8.32 18.76 -6.80
C ARG A 146 7.59 18.28 -5.56
N HIS A 147 6.46 17.63 -5.78
CA HIS A 147 5.69 16.99 -4.73
C HIS A 147 5.87 15.48 -4.80
N CYS A 148 6.26 14.89 -3.68
CA CYS A 148 6.42 13.45 -3.50
C CYS A 148 5.12 12.90 -2.96
N ILE A 149 4.49 12.04 -3.75
CA ILE A 149 3.39 11.19 -3.32
C ILE A 149 4.02 9.95 -2.71
N ILE A 150 3.69 9.66 -1.47
CA ILE A 150 4.23 8.51 -0.74
C ILE A 150 3.06 7.64 -0.30
N THR A 151 3.11 6.36 -0.62
CA THR A 151 2.17 5.37 -0.10
C THR A 151 2.90 4.30 0.68
N SER A 152 2.29 3.78 1.73
CA SER A 152 2.90 2.71 2.53
C SER A 152 1.88 1.73 3.11
N TRP A 153 2.34 0.57 3.52
CA TRP A 153 1.53 -0.49 4.14
C TRP A 153 2.35 -1.23 5.22
N SER A 154 1.78 -2.28 5.81
CA SER A 154 2.45 -3.17 6.78
C SER A 154 3.11 -2.48 7.99
N GLY A 155 2.56 -1.34 8.43
CA GLY A 155 3.07 -0.59 9.58
C GLY A 155 4.19 0.41 9.26
N THR A 156 4.61 0.51 8.00
CA THR A 156 5.51 1.57 7.53
C THR A 156 4.73 2.88 7.40
N LYS A 157 5.31 3.99 7.85
CA LYS A 157 4.74 5.33 7.71
C LYS A 157 5.21 5.98 6.41
N PRO A 158 4.31 6.63 5.65
CA PRO A 158 4.64 7.22 4.34
C PRO A 158 5.34 8.58 4.52
N VAL A 159 6.48 8.61 5.20
CA VAL A 159 7.22 9.82 5.55
C VAL A 159 8.71 9.69 5.25
N PHE A 160 9.34 10.82 4.98
CA PHE A 160 10.81 10.95 5.05
C PHE A 160 11.22 11.27 6.49
N GLY A 161 12.20 10.57 7.03
CA GLY A 161 12.68 10.82 8.39
C GLY A 161 13.58 9.74 8.96
N ALA A 162 13.79 9.79 10.27
CA ALA A 162 14.53 8.76 10.99
C ALA A 162 13.70 7.47 11.09
N ASN A 163 14.34 6.32 10.86
CA ASN A 163 13.75 5.01 11.13
C ASN A 163 14.06 4.57 12.57
N THR A 164 13.03 4.53 13.42
CA THR A 164 13.13 4.11 14.81
C THR A 164 12.04 3.08 15.13
N ASP A 165 12.14 2.40 16.28
CA ASP A 165 11.13 1.43 16.71
C ASP A 165 9.72 2.02 16.80
N SER A 166 9.62 3.32 17.15
CA SER A 166 8.36 4.08 17.23
C SER A 166 7.99 4.80 15.93
N ASN A 167 8.89 4.83 14.94
CA ASN A 167 8.71 5.53 13.68
C ASN A 167 9.35 4.76 12.52
N LYS A 168 8.58 3.87 11.92
CA LYS A 168 9.00 3.12 10.72
C LYS A 168 8.88 3.98 9.47
N ALA A 169 9.79 4.94 9.27
CA ALA A 169 9.78 5.82 8.11
C ALA A 169 10.03 5.04 6.80
N CYS A 170 9.51 5.55 5.69
CA CYS A 170 9.68 4.95 4.36
C CYS A 170 11.12 5.15 3.83
N ALA A 171 11.63 6.37 3.95
CA ALA A 171 12.95 6.74 3.47
C ALA A 171 13.60 7.78 4.39
N ASP A 172 14.91 7.96 4.27
CA ASP A 172 15.64 8.99 5.00
C ASP A 172 15.37 10.40 4.43
N THR A 173 15.97 11.42 5.03
CA THR A 173 15.81 12.82 4.58
C THR A 173 16.48 13.12 3.24
N SER A 174 17.26 12.19 2.68
CA SER A 174 17.85 12.26 1.35
C SER A 174 17.03 11.52 0.29
N GLY A 175 15.93 10.85 0.69
CA GLY A 175 15.07 10.07 -0.19
C GLY A 175 15.53 8.62 -0.40
N VAL A 176 16.46 8.11 0.42
CA VAL A 176 16.93 6.72 0.35
C VAL A 176 16.01 5.81 1.17
N TYR A 177 15.47 4.77 0.54
CA TYR A 177 14.60 3.78 1.20
C TYR A 177 15.30 3.05 2.34
N TYR A 178 14.58 2.80 3.43
CA TYR A 178 15.06 1.92 4.48
C TYR A 178 14.88 0.44 4.09
N ALA A 179 15.83 -0.41 4.49
CA ALA A 179 15.70 -1.84 4.28
C ALA A 179 14.46 -2.39 5.01
N GLY A 180 13.60 -3.10 4.29
CA GLY A 180 12.35 -3.66 4.82
C GLY A 180 11.22 -2.65 5.00
N SER A 181 11.32 -1.45 4.44
CA SER A 181 10.19 -0.52 4.37
C SER A 181 9.19 -0.95 3.30
N ASP A 182 7.93 -1.06 3.68
CA ASP A 182 6.82 -1.39 2.80
C ASP A 182 6.16 -0.09 2.27
N CYS A 183 6.76 0.51 1.25
CA CYS A 183 6.31 1.79 0.71
C CYS A 183 6.76 2.07 -0.73
N LEU A 184 6.09 3.01 -1.39
CA LEU A 184 6.43 3.56 -2.70
C LEU A 184 6.44 5.09 -2.64
N ILE A 185 7.35 5.70 -3.40
CA ILE A 185 7.52 7.14 -3.53
C ILE A 185 7.48 7.46 -5.02
N MET A 186 6.67 8.45 -5.39
CA MET A 186 6.54 8.95 -6.75
C MET A 186 6.67 10.46 -6.73
N GLU A 187 7.54 10.99 -7.59
CA GLU A 187 7.62 12.43 -7.81
C GLU A 187 6.55 12.86 -8.81
N SER A 188 5.79 13.89 -8.45
CA SER A 188 4.84 14.59 -9.31
C SER A 188 5.26 16.04 -9.47
N TYR A 189 4.88 16.62 -10.60
CA TYR A 189 5.12 18.01 -10.97
C TYR A 189 3.90 18.89 -10.78
#